data_AF-X0ZC64-F1
#
_entry.id   AF-X0ZC64-F1
#
_cell.length_a   1.000
_cell.length_b   1.000
_cell.length_c   1.000
_cell.angle_alpha   90.00
_cell.angle_beta   90.00
_cell.angle_gamma   90.00
#
_symmetry.space_group_name_H-M   'P 1'
#
loop_
_entity.id
_entity.type
_entity.pdbx_description
1 polymer ?
#
loop_
_entity_poly.entity_id
_entity_poly.type
_entity_poly.pdbx_seq_one_letter_code
_entity_poly.pdbx_strand_id
1 'polypeptide(L)' 'SPFAPEMSTFTGMEHELAVALRATADEIARAECFDSEQRSEVYAILRALQADTTVHGELVEQLARRLRGGGADA' A
#
# COMPACT_ATOMS: atom_id res chain seq x y z
N SER A 1 -20.82 11.18 2.33
CA SER A 1 -19.98 11.16 3.54
C SER A 1 -19.03 12.36 3.49
N PRO A 2 -18.90 13.15 4.58
CA PRO A 2 -17.99 14.29 4.65
C PRO A 2 -16.51 13.88 4.52
N PHE A 3 -16.18 12.61 4.76
CA PHE A 3 -14.81 12.07 4.72
C PHE A 3 -14.37 11.55 3.33
N ALA A 4 -15.20 11.70 2.30
CA ALA A 4 -14.93 11.17 0.97
C ALA A 4 -13.63 11.69 0.30
N PRO A 5 -13.29 13.00 0.36
CA PRO A 5 -12.05 13.51 -0.24
C PRO A 5 -10.81 12.99 0.50
N GLU A 6 -10.84 12.92 1.83
CA GLU A 6 -9.72 12.42 2.65
C GLU A 6 -9.47 10.93 2.38
N MET A 7 -10.52 10.12 2.24
CA MET A 7 -10.38 8.71 1.88
C MET A 7 -9.80 8.52 0.47
N SER A 8 -10.14 9.39 -0.49
CA SER A 8 -9.56 9.35 -1.83
C SER A 8 -8.07 9.70 -1.81
N THR A 9 -7.67 10.68 -1.01
CA THR A 9 -6.26 11.01 -0.80
C THR A 9 -5.51 9.84 -0.19
N PHE A 10 -6.08 9.20 0.84
CA PHE A 10 -5.44 8.09 1.53
C PHE A 10 -5.25 6.87 0.61
N THR A 11 -6.26 6.49 -0.18
CA THR A 11 -6.11 5.41 -1.18
C THR A 11 -5.04 5.75 -2.24
N GLY A 12 -4.96 7.01 -2.67
CA GLY A 12 -3.91 7.47 -3.59
C GLY A 12 -2.51 7.33 -2.99
N MET A 13 -2.35 7.72 -1.72
CA MET A 13 -1.08 7.59 -0.99
C MET A 13 -0.66 6.14 -0.81
N GLU A 14 -1.58 5.24 -0.45
CA GLU A 14 -1.30 3.80 -0.35
C GLU A 14 -0.87 3.23 -1.72
N HIS A 15 -1.53 3.65 -2.81
CA HIS A 15 -1.13 3.23 -4.16
C HIS A 15 0.29 3.69 -4.53
N GLU A 16 0.60 4.98 -4.31
CA GLU A 16 1.93 5.54 -4.59
C GLU A 16 3.02 4.86 -3.75
N LEU A 17 2.74 4.59 -2.47
CA LEU A 17 3.64 3.88 -1.58
C LEU A 17 3.87 2.43 -2.05
N ALA A 18 2.84 1.71 -2.49
CA ALA A 18 2.98 0.35 -2.99
C ALA A 18 3.85 0.31 -4.27
N VAL A 19 3.70 1.30 -5.15
CA VAL A 19 4.54 1.44 -6.34
C VAL A 19 5.99 1.71 -5.97
N ALA A 20 6.24 2.62 -5.01
CA ALA A 20 7.58 2.94 -4.53
C ALA A 20 8.26 1.72 -3.89
N LEU A 21 7.56 1.01 -3.00
CA LEU A 21 8.07 -0.20 -2.35
C LEU A 21 8.45 -1.29 -3.36
N ARG A 22 7.63 -1.47 -4.39
CA ARG A 22 7.95 -2.41 -5.47
C ARG A 22 9.19 -1.98 -6.25
N ALA A 23 9.30 -0.71 -6.63
CA ALA A 23 10.47 -0.19 -7.35
C ALA A 23 11.75 -0.35 -6.51
N THR A 24 11.70 -0.01 -5.22
CA THR A 24 12.82 -0.21 -4.30
C THR A 24 13.19 -1.69 -4.15
N ALA A 25 12.21 -2.60 -4.09
CA ALA A 25 12.49 -4.03 -4.04
C ALA A 25 13.23 -4.51 -5.30
N ASP A 26 12.83 -4.02 -6.48
CA ASP A 26 13.48 -4.33 -7.75
C ASP A 26 14.91 -3.77 -7.84
N GLU A 27 15.18 -2.61 -7.21
CA GLU A 27 16.52 -2.03 -7.09
C GLU A 27 17.40 -2.83 -6.13
N ILE A 28 16.89 -3.17 -4.94
CA ILE A 28 17.60 -3.99 -3.94
C ILE A 28 17.98 -5.35 -4.52
N ALA A 29 17.10 -5.97 -5.31
CA ALA A 29 17.39 -7.24 -5.98
C ALA A 29 18.63 -7.18 -6.90
N ARG A 30 19.04 -5.98 -7.33
CA ARG A 30 20.21 -5.75 -8.21
C ARG A 30 21.37 -5.06 -7.48
N ALA A 31 21.22 -4.73 -6.20
CA ALA A 31 22.24 -4.03 -5.44
C ALA A 31 23.42 -4.96 -5.09
N GLU A 32 24.63 -4.51 -5.45
CA GLU A 32 25.88 -5.25 -5.21
C GLU A 32 26.49 -4.95 -3.84
N CYS A 33 26.02 -3.91 -3.14
CA CYS A 33 26.52 -3.52 -1.82
C CYS A 33 26.04 -4.42 -0.67
N PHE A 34 25.07 -5.30 -0.93
CA PHE A 34 24.58 -6.28 0.02
C PHE A 34 25.09 -7.67 -0.33
N ASP A 35 25.41 -8.46 0.70
CA ASP A 35 25.51 -9.89 0.52
C ASP A 35 24.14 -10.52 0.18
N SER A 36 24.15 -11.81 -0.16
CA SER A 36 22.93 -12.51 -0.58
C SER A 36 21.88 -12.62 0.53
N GLU A 37 22.30 -12.71 1.79
CA GLU A 37 21.40 -12.86 2.94
C GLU A 37 20.72 -11.52 3.22
N GLN A 38 21.51 -10.46 3.36
CA GLN A 38 21.02 -9.09 3.54
C GLN A 38 20.09 -8.66 2.41
N ARG A 39 20.47 -8.92 1.16
CA ARG A 39 19.63 -8.60 -0.01
C ARG A 39 18.29 -9.34 0.03
N SER A 40 18.31 -10.62 0.39
CA SER A 40 17.08 -11.42 0.51
C SER A 40 16.18 -10.92 1.64
N GLU A 41 16.76 -10.54 2.79
CA GLU A 41 16.02 -10.03 3.94
C GLU A 41 15.35 -8.70 3.61
N VAL A 42 16.11 -7.73 3.09
CA VAL A 42 15.57 -6.41 2.71
C VAL A 42 14.52 -6.56 1.62
N TYR A 43 14.75 -7.41 0.62
CA TYR A 43 13.74 -7.70 -0.41
C TYR A 43 12.45 -8.25 0.21
N ALA A 44 12.54 -9.23 1.11
CA ALA A 44 11.37 -9.82 1.76
C ALA A 44 10.58 -8.79 2.58
N ILE A 45 11.28 -7.92 3.32
CA ILE A 45 10.66 -6.82 4.08
C ILE A 45 9.91 -5.88 3.14
N LEU A 46 10.53 -5.44 2.04
CA LEU A 46 9.89 -4.54 1.08
C LEU A 46 8.66 -5.16 0.43
N ARG A 47 8.71 -6.47 0.13
CA ARG A 47 7.55 -7.21 -0.40
C ARG A 47 6.42 -7.35 0.61
N ALA A 48 6.74 -7.56 1.89
CA ALA A 48 5.73 -7.60 2.96
C ALA A 48 5.04 -6.24 3.12
N LEU A 49 5.83 -5.16 3.20
CA LEU A 49 5.29 -3.80 3.26
C LEU A 49 4.41 -3.46 2.06
N GLN A 50 4.83 -3.85 0.84
CA GLN A 50 4.04 -3.63 -0.37
C GLN A 50 2.67 -4.32 -0.27
N ALA A 51 2.64 -5.56 0.24
CA ALA A 51 1.40 -6.32 0.41
C ALA A 51 0.49 -5.64 1.44
N ASP A 52 1.03 -5.25 2.59
CA ASP A 52 0.26 -4.58 3.65
C ASP A 52 -0.35 -3.26 3.17
N THR A 53 0.46 -2.41 2.52
CA THR A 53 0.02 -1.16 1.89
C THR A 53 -1.09 -1.38 0.86
N THR A 54 -1.00 -2.45 0.06
CA THR A 54 -2.07 -2.79 -0.90
C THR A 54 -3.36 -3.14 -0.17
N VAL A 55 -3.29 -3.95 0.88
CA VAL A 55 -4.45 -4.32 1.71
C VAL A 55 -5.06 -3.10 2.41
N HIS A 56 -4.24 -2.17 2.91
CA HIS A 56 -4.73 -0.93 3.51
C HIS A 56 -5.54 -0.09 2.52
N GLY A 57 -5.04 0.08 1.30
CA GLY A 57 -5.75 0.76 0.22
C GLY A 57 -7.13 0.14 -0.05
N GLU A 58 -7.19 -1.19 -0.14
CA GLU A 58 -8.45 -1.93 -0.33
C GLU A 58 -9.42 -1.76 0.84
N LEU A 59 -8.95 -1.79 2.09
CA LEU A 59 -9.78 -1.60 3.28
C LEU A 59 -10.37 -0.19 3.33
N VAL A 60 -9.58 0.82 2.96
CA VAL A 60 -10.03 2.23 2.91
C VAL A 60 -11.06 2.42 1.80
N GLU A 61 -10.88 1.80 0.63
CA GLU A 61 -11.90 1.80 -0.42
C GLU A 61 -13.20 1.13 0.03
N GLN A 62 -13.10 -0.03 0.69
CA GLN A 62 -14.28 -0.73 1.22
C GLN A 62 -15.02 0.13 2.24
N LEU A 63 -14.30 0.78 3.15
CA LEU A 63 -14.87 1.71 4.12
C LEU A 63 -15.55 2.90 3.41
N ALA A 64 -14.89 3.48 2.40
CA ALA A 64 -15.45 4.57 1.61
C ALA A 64 -16.75 4.17 0.91
N ARG A 65 -16.83 2.96 0.35
CA ARG A 65 -18.05 2.41 -0.27
C ARG A 65 -19.16 2.21 0.77
N ARG A 66 -18.85 1.65 1.94
CA ARG A 66 -19.83 1.49 3.05
C ARG A 66 -20.38 2.83 3.52
N LEU A 67 -19.53 3.85 3.68
CA LEU A 67 -19.94 5.20 4.08
C LEU A 67 -20.73 5.95 3.00
N ARG A 68 -20.64 5.56 1.73
CA ARG A 68 -21.49 6.09 0.64
C ARG A 68 -22.84 5.37 0.56
N GLY A 69 -22.87 4.06 0.83
CA GLY A 69 -24.08 3.23 0.75
C GLY A 69 -24.96 3.24 2.02
N GLY A 70 -24.38 3.50 3.20
CA GLY A 70 -25.08 3.46 4.50
C GLY A 70 -25.99 4.66 4.81
N GLY A 71 -26.37 5.48 3.80
CA GLY A 71 -27.28 6.61 3.95
C GLY A 71 -28.72 6.34 3.50
N ALA A 72 -29.07 5.10 3.14
CA ALA A 72 -30.39 4.76 2.59
C ALA A 72 -31.33 4.04 3.57
N ASP A 73 -30.87 3.60 4.75
CA ASP A 73 -31.67 2.83 5.71
C ASP A 73 -31.47 3.31 7.17
N ALA A 74 -31.66 4.61 7.42
CA ALA A 74 -31.77 5.17 8.77
C ALA A 74 -32.89 6.22 8.84
#